data_AF-W7WZR3-F1
#
_entry.id   AF-W7WZR3-F1
#
_cell.length_a   1.000
_cell.length_b   1.000
_cell.length_c   1.000
_cell.angle_alpha   90.00
_cell.angle_beta   90.00
_cell.angle_gamma   90.00
#
_symmetry.space_group_name_H-M   'P 1'
#
loop_
_entity.id
_entity.type
_entity.pdbx_description
1 polymer ?
#
loop_
_entity_poly.entity_id
_entity_poly.type
_entity_poly.pdbx_seq_one_letter_code
_entity_poly.pdbx_strand_id
1 'polypeptide(L)' 'MQHHDETAAATLVVKTDSWYMGSNVEGKPRRLLSYIGGAGNYHRQCDELAAKGYPGFSMT' A
#
# COMPACT_ATOMS: atom_id res chain seq x y z
N MET A 1 8.24 -0.24 0.46
CA MET A 1 7.65 0.24 -0.80
C MET A 1 7.56 -0.85 -1.86
N GLN A 2 8.59 -1.68 -2.05
CA GLN A 2 8.59 -2.80 -3.00
C GLN A 2 7.31 -3.66 -2.98
N HIS A 3 6.94 -4.26 -1.85
CA HIS A 3 5.74 -5.09 -1.71
C HIS A 3 4.45 -4.41 -2.20
N HIS A 4 4.30 -3.12 -1.89
CA HIS A 4 3.14 -2.35 -2.33
C HIS A 4 3.08 -2.26 -3.86
N ASP A 5 4.20 -1.94 -4.50
CA ASP A 5 4.27 -1.75 -5.95
C ASP A 5 4.11 -3.07 -6.70
N GLU A 6 4.68 -4.16 -6.19
CA GLU A 6 4.47 -5.51 -6.73
C GLU A 6 3.02 -5.96 -6.60
N THR A 7 2.39 -5.76 -5.43
CA THR A 7 0.98 -6.08 -5.21
C THR A 7 0.08 -5.27 -6.15
N ALA A 8 0.38 -3.98 -6.35
CA ALA A 8 -0.38 -3.11 -7.23
C ALA A 8 -0.21 -3.47 -8.71
N ALA A 9 1.02 -3.77 -9.14
CA ALA A 9 1.36 -4.11 -10.53
C ALA A 9 0.65 -5.37 -11.04
N ALA A 10 0.24 -6.26 -10.13
CA ALA A 10 -0.55 -7.45 -10.45
C ALA A 10 -2.04 -7.16 -10.76
N THR A 11 -2.49 -5.90 -10.73
CA THR A 11 -3.89 -5.51 -10.93
C THR A 11 -4.08 -4.59 -12.13
N LEU A 12 -5.33 -4.41 -12.59
CA LEU A 12 -5.65 -3.42 -13.62
C LEU A 12 -5.71 -1.97 -13.09
N VAL A 13 -5.73 -1.78 -11.77
CA VAL A 13 -5.86 -0.45 -11.16
C VAL A 13 -4.70 0.47 -11.56
N VAL A 14 -3.48 -0.07 -11.65
CA VAL A 14 -2.30 0.72 -12.07
C VAL A 14 -2.37 1.23 -13.50
N LYS A 15 -3.19 0.58 -14.35
CA LYS A 15 -3.41 0.97 -15.75
C LYS A 15 -4.50 2.02 -15.91
N THR A 16 -5.21 2.37 -14.84
CA THR A 16 -6.40 3.22 -14.89
C THR A 16 -6.09 4.63 -14.43
N ASP A 17 -6.42 5.62 -15.25
CA ASP A 17 -6.34 7.03 -14.88
C ASP A 17 -7.42 7.35 -13.86
N SER A 18 -6.97 7.60 -12.63
CA SER A 18 -7.86 7.80 -11.49
C SER A 18 -7.17 8.61 -10.42
N TRP A 19 -7.97 9.14 -9.49
CA TRP A 19 -7.44 9.78 -8.30
C TRP A 19 -6.63 8.82 -7.41
N TYR A 20 -6.95 7.52 -7.45
CA TYR A 20 -6.16 6.47 -6.78
C TYR A 20 -4.72 6.39 -7.28
N MET A 21 -4.50 6.66 -8.56
CA MET A 21 -3.19 6.69 -9.20
C MET A 21 -2.56 8.09 -9.18
N GLY A 22 -3.19 9.07 -8.52
CA GLY A 22 -2.74 10.46 -8.48
C GLY A 22 -2.83 11.19 -9.81
N SER A 23 -3.54 10.62 -10.80
CA SER A 23 -3.56 11.10 -12.18
C SER A 23 -4.43 12.34 -12.40
N ASN A 24 -5.20 12.73 -11.38
CA ASN A 24 -6.12 13.86 -11.40
C ASN A 24 -5.48 15.20 -11.00
N VAL A 25 -4.18 15.23 -10.67
CA VAL A 25 -3.46 16.44 -10.24
C VAL A 25 -2.19 16.58 -11.07
N GLU A 26 -2.07 17.71 -11.77
CA GLU A 26 -0.88 18.02 -12.57
C GLU A 26 0.38 18.07 -11.70
N GLY A 27 1.48 17.49 -12.21
CA GLY A 27 2.75 17.41 -11.48
C GLY A 27 2.78 16.39 -10.33
N LYS A 28 1.66 15.75 -9.95
CA LYS A 28 1.65 14.73 -8.91
C LYS A 28 2.27 13.41 -9.44
N PRO A 29 3.22 12.79 -8.71
CA PRO A 29 3.76 11.50 -9.11
C PRO A 29 2.68 10.43 -9.22
N ARG A 30 2.69 9.70 -10.34
CA ARG A 30 1.73 8.63 -10.61
C ARG A 30 2.13 7.35 -9.89
N ARG A 31 1.40 7.00 -8.84
CA ARG A 31 1.54 5.75 -8.07
C ARG A 31 0.22 5.44 -7.36
N LEU A 32 -0.08 4.17 -7.15
CA LEU A 32 -1.24 3.80 -6.35
C LEU A 32 -1.09 4.34 -4.93
N LEU A 33 -2.11 5.04 -4.44
CA LEU A 33 -2.10 5.69 -3.14
C LEU A 33 -2.36 4.69 -1.98
N SER A 34 -3.14 3.65 -2.24
CA SER A 34 -3.64 2.73 -1.21
C SER A 34 -3.06 1.33 -1.36
N TYR A 35 -2.89 0.64 -0.24
CA TYR A 35 -2.56 -0.78 -0.26
C TYR A 35 -3.73 -1.61 -0.81
N ILE A 36 -3.50 -2.32 -1.92
CA ILE A 36 -4.54 -3.09 -2.63
C ILE A 36 -4.54 -4.60 -2.28
N GLY A 37 -3.74 -5.04 -1.32
CA GLY A 37 -3.73 -6.45 -0.88
C GLY A 37 -4.94 -6.87 -0.03
N GLY A 38 -5.91 -5.98 0.16
CA GLY A 38 -7.18 -6.26 0.83
C GLY A 38 -7.15 -6.07 2.35
N ALA A 39 -8.30 -5.68 2.92
CA ALA A 39 -8.43 -5.34 4.34
C ALA A 39 -8.13 -6.53 5.26
N GLY A 40 -8.54 -7.75 4.89
CA GLY A 40 -8.25 -8.94 5.71
C GLY A 40 -6.75 -9.23 5.81
N ASN A 41 -5.99 -9.08 4.71
CA ASN A 41 -4.54 -9.28 4.75
C ASN A 41 -3.82 -8.16 5.49
N TYR A 42 -4.35 -6.93 5.40
CA TYR A 42 -3.86 -5.80 6.16
C TYR A 42 -4.03 -6.01 7.67
N HIS A 43 -5.24 -6.35 8.13
CA HIS A 43 -5.50 -6.59 9.56
C HIS A 43 -4.64 -7.72 10.12
N ARG A 44 -4.53 -8.86 9.41
CA ARG A 44 -3.66 -9.96 9.86
C ARG A 44 -2.21 -9.52 10.05
N GLN A 45 -1.65 -8.76 9.09
CA GLN A 45 -0.27 -8.27 9.22
C GLN A 45 -0.12 -7.29 10.39
N CYS A 46 -1.10 -6.41 10.62
CA CYS A 46 -1.09 -5.52 11.77
C CYS A 46 -1.10 -6.31 13.09
N ASP A 47 -1.98 -7.30 13.22
CA ASP A 47 -2.07 -8.15 14.41
C ASP A 47 -0.78 -8.94 14.65
N GLU A 48 -0.19 -9.50 13.59
CA GLU A 48 1.09 -10.22 13.66
C GLU A 48 2.25 -9.31 14.11
N LEU A 49 2.31 -8.08 13.60
CA LEU A 49 3.35 -7.11 13.98
C LEU A 49 3.18 -6.66 15.43
N ALA A 50 1.94 -6.42 15.87
CA ALA A 50 1.63 -6.06 17.25
C ALA A 50 2.02 -7.20 18.21
N ALA A 51 1.67 -8.44 17.89
CA ALA A 51 2.04 -9.62 18.68
C ALA A 51 3.57 -9.84 18.77
N LYS A 52 4.32 -9.40 17.74
CA LYS A 52 5.79 -9.43 17.70
C LYS A 52 6.45 -8.23 18.38
N GLY A 53 5.69 -7.36 19.03
CA GLY A 53 6.23 -6.19 19.72
C GLY A 53 6.65 -5.06 18.76
N TYR A 54 5.94 -4.89 17.65
CA TYR A 54 6.16 -3.84 16.65
C TYR A 54 7.57 -3.83 16.04
N PRO A 55 8.00 -4.91 15.36
CA PRO A 55 9.30 -4.92 14.70
C PRO A 55 9.36 -3.80 13.64
N GLY A 56 10.47 -3.06 13.64
CA GLY A 56 10.66 -1.87 12.81
C GLY A 56 10.38 -0.54 13.52
N PHE A 57 9.88 -0.57 14.76
CA PHE A 57 9.77 0.62 15.61
C PHE A 57 10.85 0.59 16.70
N SER A 58 11.47 1.75 16.96
CA SER A 58 12.29 1.95 18.15
C SER A 58 11.37 2.34 19.30
N MET A 59 11.25 1.45 20.29
CA MET A 59 10.40 1.63 21.47
C MET A 59 11.29 2.13 22.62
N THR A 60 11.67 3.41 22.56
CA THR A 60 12.54 4.09 23.52
C THR A 60 12.05 5.51 23.75
#